data_AF-A0A950KQ04-F1
#
_entry.id   AF-A0A950KQ04-F1
#
_cell.length_a   1.000
_cell.length_b   1.000
_cell.length_c   1.000
_cell.angle_alpha   90.00
_cell.angle_beta   90.00
_cell.angle_gamma   90.00
#
_symmetry.space_group_name_H-M   'P 1'
#
loop_
_entity.id
_entity.type
_entity.pdbx_description
1 polymer ?
#
loop_
_entity_poly.entity_id
_entity_poly.type
_entity_poly.pdbx_seq_one_letter_code
_entity_poly.pdbx_strand_id
1 'polypeptide(L)' 'TLPPELEILAETSEGEIMGLRHRRYPVHGVQFHPESILTHEGKKLLANFLAR' A
#
# COMPACT_ATOMS: atom_id res chain seq x y z
N THR A 1 8.75 -15.97 -1.79
CA THR A 1 9.77 -14.92 -1.58
C THR A 1 9.33 -13.66 -2.31
N LEU A 2 9.64 -12.48 -1.78
CA LEU A 2 9.26 -11.21 -2.42
C LEU A 2 10.19 -10.92 -3.63
N PRO A 3 9.66 -10.53 -4.80
CA PRO A 3 10.47 -10.08 -5.92
C PRO A 3 11.33 -8.86 -5.56
N PRO A 4 12.60 -8.77 -6.01
CA PRO A 4 13.50 -7.66 -5.68
C PRO A 4 13.03 -6.31 -6.21
N GLU A 5 12.15 -6.28 -7.22
CA GLU A 5 11.54 -5.08 -7.78
C GLU A 5 10.51 -4.43 -6.86
N LEU A 6 10.05 -5.17 -5.84
CA LEU A 6 9.10 -4.70 -4.85
C LEU A 6 9.79 -4.31 -3.54
N GLU A 7 9.20 -3.33 -2.86
CA GLU A 7 9.59 -2.87 -1.54
C GLU A 7 8.37 -2.89 -0.63
N ILE A 8 8.53 -3.45 0.56
CA ILE A 8 7.49 -3.51 1.57
C ILE A 8 7.35 -2.12 2.21
N LEU A 9 6.12 -1.61 2.30
CA LEU A 9 5.79 -0.33 2.93
C LEU A 9 5.04 -0.49 4.25
N ALA A 10 4.34 -1.60 4.44
CA ALA A 10 3.57 -1.87 5.64
C ALA A 10 3.46 -3.38 5.89
N GLU A 11 3.57 -3.77 7.16
CA GLU A 11 3.46 -5.16 7.62
C GLU A 11 2.63 -5.22 8.91
N THR A 12 1.97 -6.35 9.17
CA THR A 12 1.36 -6.63 10.48
C THR A 12 2.43 -7.05 11.50
N SER A 13 2.05 -7.16 12.78
CA SER A 13 2.92 -7.69 13.84
C SER A 13 3.37 -9.13 13.58
N GLU A 14 2.60 -9.89 12.83
CA GLU A 14 2.85 -11.28 12.44
C GLU A 14 3.65 -11.38 11.13
N GLY A 15 4.00 -10.25 10.50
CA GLY A 15 4.79 -10.19 9.27
C GLY A 15 3.99 -10.38 7.98
N GLU A 16 2.66 -10.20 8.01
CA GLU A 16 1.87 -10.18 6.79
C GLU A 16 2.08 -8.86 6.04
N ILE A 17 2.40 -8.94 4.74
CA ILE A 17 2.66 -7.76 3.91
C ILE A 17 1.32 -7.09 3.56
N MET A 18 1.11 -5.88 4.09
CA MET A 18 -0.13 -5.10 3.92
C MET A 18 -0.01 -4.01 2.87
N GLY A 19 1.21 -3.60 2.53
CA GLY A 19 1.46 -2.53 1.57
C GLY A 19 2.81 -2.68 0.91
N LEU A 20 2.85 -2.39 -0.39
CA LEU A 20 4.06 -2.52 -1.21
C LEU A 20 4.09 -1.50 -2.33
N ARG A 21 5.30 -1.18 -2.80
CA ARG A 21 5.52 -0.38 -4.00
C ARG A 21 6.50 -1.05 -4.95
N HIS A 22 6.35 -0.76 -6.24
CA HIS A 22 7.39 -1.04 -7.20
C HIS A 22 8.52 -0.02 -7.07
N ARG A 23 9.77 -0.47 -7.07
CA ARG A 23 10.95 0.40 -6.90
C ARG A 23 11.15 1.41 -8.03
N ARG A 24 10.69 1.07 -9.24
CA ARG A 24 10.91 1.87 -10.47
C ARG A 24 9.67 2.52 -11.06
N TYR A 25 8.49 1.96 -10.80
CA TYR A 25 7.24 2.39 -11.45
C TYR A 25 6.32 2.96 -10.38
N PRO A 26 5.41 3.90 -10.71
CA PRO A 26 4.48 4.49 -9.74
C PRO A 26 3.34 3.53 -9.37
N VAL A 27 3.66 2.26 -9.13
CA VAL A 27 2.72 1.19 -8.81
C VAL A 27 2.79 0.92 -7.32
N HIS A 28 1.62 0.96 -6.68
CA HIS A 28 1.44 0.69 -5.27
C HIS A 28 0.35 -0.37 -5.10
N GLY A 29 0.51 -1.25 -4.12
CA GLY A 29 -0.47 -2.26 -3.74
C GLY A 29 -0.73 -2.20 -2.25
N VAL A 30 -1.99 -2.40 -1.86
CA VAL A 30 -2.43 -2.49 -0.47
C VAL A 30 -3.33 -3.71 -0.29
N GLN A 31 -3.22 -4.37 0.86
CA GLN A 31 -3.98 -5.58 1.25
C GLN A 31 -5.15 -5.20 2.17
N PHE A 32 -5.89 -4.17 1.75
CA PHE A 32 -7.11 -3.67 2.40
C PHE A 32 -7.87 -2.77 1.42
N HIS A 33 -9.06 -2.34 1.81
CA HIS A 33 -9.93 -1.48 1.01
C HIS A 33 -9.80 -0.01 1.45
N PRO A 34 -8.89 0.82 0.87
CA PRO A 34 -8.76 2.23 1.22
C PRO A 34 -10.01 3.06 0.86
N GLU A 35 -10.88 2.54 0.00
CA GLU A 35 -12.16 3.13 -0.37
C GLU A 35 -13.26 2.92 0.68
N SER A 36 -13.09 1.94 1.57
CA SER A 36 -14.10 1.60 2.58
C SER A 36 -14.23 2.68 3.66
N ILE A 37 -15.47 2.93 4.10
CA ILE A 37 -15.78 3.94 5.12
C ILE A 37 -15.08 3.71 6.47
N LEU A 38 -14.79 2.44 6.80
CA LEU A 38 -14.13 2.06 8.06
C LEU A 38 -12.60 2.21 8.02
N THR A 39 -12.02 2.43 6.84
CA THR A 39 -10.60 2.70 6.69
C THR A 39 -10.37 4.19 6.90
N HIS A 40 -10.16 4.60 8.17
CA HIS A 40 -10.09 6.01 8.58
C HIS A 40 -9.08 6.84 7.75
N GLU A 41 -7.90 6.30 7.47
CA GLU A 41 -6.87 6.96 6.65
C GLU A 41 -7.04 6.72 5.14
N GLY A 42 -8.06 5.96 4.73
CA GLY A 42 -8.26 5.51 3.35
C GLY A 42 -8.41 6.65 2.35
N LYS A 43 -9.24 7.65 2.68
CA LYS A 43 -9.42 8.85 1.84
C LYS A 43 -8.12 9.64 1.65
N LYS A 44 -7.27 9.70 2.68
CA LYS A 44 -5.98 10.38 2.61
C LYS A 44 -5.01 9.61 1.71
N LEU A 45 -4.99 8.28 1.80
CA LEU A 45 -4.19 7.44 0.89
C LEU A 45 -4.61 7.62 -0.57
N LEU A 46 -5.92 7.63 -0.85
CA LEU A 46 -6.45 7.89 -2.19
C LEU A 46 -6.09 9.29 -2.70
N ALA A 47 -6.19 10.32 -1.86
CA ALA A 47 -5.79 11.67 -2.22
C ALA A 47 -4.30 11.77 -2.56
N ASN A 48 -3.43 11.11 -1.77
CA ASN A 48 -2.00 11.04 -2.06
C ASN A 48 -1.69 10.31 -3.38
N PHE A 49 -2.46 9.27 -3.71
CA PHE A 49 -2.32 8.53 -4.96
C PHE A 49 -2.71 9.39 -6.17
N LEU A 50 -3.79 10.17 -6.06
CA LEU A 50 -4.27 11.04 -7.15
C LEU A 50 -3.46 12.33 -7.32
N ALA A 51 -2.79 12.81 -6.26
CA ALA A 51 -1.97 14.02 -6.30
C ALA A 51 -0.56 13.79 -6.89
N ARG A 52 -0.26 12.58 -7.35
CA ARG A 52 1.00 12.17 -7.97
C ARG A 52 0.77 11.74 -9.41
#